data_AF-A0A086PJS0-F1
#
_entry.id   AF-A0A086PJS0-F1
#
_cell.length_a   1.000
_cell.length_b   1.000
_cell.length_c   1.000
_cell.angle_alpha   90.00
_cell.angle_beta   90.00
_cell.angle_gamma   90.00
#
_symmetry.space_group_name_H-M   'P 1'
#
loop_
_entity.id
_entity.type
_entity.pdbx_description
1 polymer ?
#
loop_
_entity_poly.entity_id
_entity_poly.type
_entity_poly.pdbx_seq_one_letter_code
_entity_poly.pdbx_strand_id
1 'polypeptide(L)'
;MWQAIFAAYNVNITEIRSSPDPLDLRKMTVSISFEGEWESENATQLIDRLGSYCVAFTRGWPADVPWFPRSPEDLDRIASHTLDAGKDLEADHPGFHDVIYRKRRQEIASCAENHKAGRAVGIIEYTPRETATWKHVWGILTDLYPTLACNEYNEVLAGLRDARVYGPDTIPQVAEVNEYIKAKTGFTLRPVPGLLSARDFMNALAFRTFFSTQYIRHHSAPLYTPEPDVVHELLGHAPLLANPDFADFSQLLGLASLGASEEDIARLQRLYWFSVEFGLLCNPGNEMELAAYGAGLLSSPGELRHSTCPTNGKLEVRQWRPEDAAQQDFPITTYQPVLFVAESLKDARDSLLRYIQNHIHKPFATRYDNATRTLHVST
;
A
#
# COMPACT_ATOMS: atom_id res chain seq x y z
N MET A 1 13.83 5.32 -37.93
CA MET A 1 14.94 6.26 -37.66
C MET A 1 15.03 6.58 -36.17
N TRP A 2 14.02 7.20 -35.56
CA TRP A 2 14.03 7.58 -34.13
C TRP A 2 14.33 6.44 -33.17
N GLN A 3 13.65 5.29 -33.30
CA GLN A 3 13.92 4.11 -32.45
C GLN A 3 15.39 3.67 -32.47
N ALA A 4 16.04 3.67 -33.63
CA ALA A 4 17.46 3.30 -33.74
C ALA A 4 18.39 4.34 -33.11
N ILE A 5 18.04 5.63 -33.17
CA ILE A 5 18.79 6.70 -32.52
C ILE A 5 18.71 6.53 -31.00
N PHE A 6 17.50 6.39 -30.45
CA PHE A 6 17.28 6.27 -29.01
C PHE A 6 17.87 4.98 -28.43
N ALA A 7 17.71 3.84 -29.14
CA ALA A 7 18.30 2.57 -28.74
C ALA A 7 19.84 2.63 -28.65
N ALA A 8 20.50 3.45 -29.48
CA ALA A 8 21.96 3.62 -29.43
C ALA A 8 22.44 4.28 -28.12
N TYR A 9 21.55 4.97 -27.40
CA TYR A 9 21.82 5.57 -26.09
C TYR A 9 21.16 4.81 -24.95
N ASN A 10 20.62 3.61 -25.22
CA ASN A 10 19.87 2.83 -24.24
C ASN A 10 18.69 3.61 -23.61
N VAL A 11 18.00 4.42 -24.44
CA VAL A 11 16.81 5.17 -24.05
C VAL A 11 15.60 4.57 -24.77
N ASN A 12 14.54 4.26 -24.03
CA ASN A 12 13.33 3.67 -24.60
C ASN A 12 12.30 4.75 -24.96
N ILE A 13 11.87 4.79 -26.21
CA ILE A 13 10.79 5.69 -26.65
C ILE A 13 9.45 5.13 -26.19
N THR A 14 8.64 5.97 -25.55
CA THR A 14 7.26 5.65 -25.15
C THR A 14 6.24 6.16 -26.16
N GLU A 15 6.50 7.31 -26.80
CA GLU A 15 5.59 7.88 -27.78
C GLU A 15 6.34 8.72 -28.82
N ILE A 16 5.84 8.74 -30.05
CA ILE A 16 6.27 9.68 -31.09
C ILE A 16 5.01 10.29 -31.73
N ARG A 17 4.90 11.62 -31.68
CA ARG A 17 3.90 12.39 -32.42
C ARG A 17 4.59 13.30 -33.41
N SER A 18 3.97 13.52 -34.56
CA SER A 18 4.46 14.48 -35.56
C SER A 18 3.30 15.34 -36.02
N SER A 19 3.50 16.65 -36.00
CA SER A 19 2.52 17.62 -36.46
C SER A 19 3.19 18.69 -37.31
N PRO A 20 2.54 19.19 -38.37
CA PRO A 20 3.03 20.36 -39.11
C PRO A 20 2.99 21.58 -38.18
N ASP A 21 3.97 22.48 -38.34
CA ASP A 21 3.96 23.76 -37.62
C ASP A 21 2.73 24.58 -38.05
N PRO A 22 1.95 25.12 -37.10
CA PRO A 22 0.70 25.81 -37.40
C PRO A 22 0.90 27.13 -38.17
N LEU A 23 2.11 27.69 -38.16
CA LEU A 23 2.47 28.95 -38.79
C LEU A 23 3.43 28.78 -39.98
N ASP A 24 4.08 27.63 -40.12
CA ASP A 24 4.99 27.32 -41.23
C ASP A 24 4.85 25.87 -41.73
N LEU A 25 4.08 25.68 -42.80
CA LEU A 25 3.82 24.36 -43.39
C LEU A 25 5.07 23.62 -43.92
N ARG A 26 6.24 24.27 -43.96
CA ARG A 26 7.52 23.64 -44.32
C ARG A 26 8.25 23.05 -43.11
N LYS A 27 7.78 23.34 -41.89
CA LYS A 27 8.33 22.83 -40.64
C LYS A 27 7.42 21.75 -40.06
N MET A 28 8.07 20.77 -39.46
CA MET A 28 7.42 19.69 -38.72
C MET A 28 7.92 19.73 -37.28
N THR A 29 6.99 19.63 -36.34
CA THR A 29 7.28 19.39 -34.93
C THR A 29 7.19 17.88 -34.69
N VAL A 30 8.26 17.30 -34.17
CA VAL A 30 8.27 15.91 -33.71
C VAL A 30 8.38 15.92 -32.19
N SER A 31 7.33 15.45 -31.51
CA SER A 31 7.33 15.26 -30.07
C SER A 31 7.65 13.81 -29.76
N ILE A 32 8.68 13.58 -28.93
CA ILE A 32 9.11 12.24 -28.55
C ILE A 32 9.11 12.15 -27.02
N SER A 33 8.36 11.19 -26.50
CA SER A 33 8.36 10.84 -25.07
C SER A 33 9.26 9.62 -24.88
N PHE A 34 10.00 9.57 -23.77
CA PHE A 34 10.91 8.46 -23.49
C PHE A 34 11.02 8.15 -21.99
N GLU A 35 11.57 6.98 -21.67
CA GLU A 35 11.87 6.54 -20.30
C GLU A 35 13.27 6.98 -19.89
N GLY A 36 13.37 7.62 -18.73
CA GLY A 36 14.64 7.98 -18.11
C GLY A 36 14.58 9.34 -17.43
N GLU A 37 15.67 9.69 -16.75
CA GLU A 37 15.87 11.01 -16.18
C GLU A 37 16.51 11.91 -17.22
N TRP A 38 16.02 13.16 -17.31
CA TRP A 38 16.54 14.13 -18.27
C TRP A 38 18.02 14.43 -18.04
N GLU A 39 18.42 14.38 -16.77
CA GLU A 39 19.77 14.64 -16.27
C GLU A 39 20.70 13.42 -16.38
N SER A 40 20.19 12.26 -16.80
CA SER A 40 21.03 11.08 -17.01
C SER A 40 22.06 11.33 -18.12
N GLU A 41 23.24 10.72 -17.99
CA GLU A 41 24.31 10.84 -18.99
C GLU A 41 23.81 10.40 -20.38
N ASN A 42 23.08 9.29 -20.44
CA ASN A 42 22.49 8.77 -21.67
C ASN A 42 21.49 9.75 -22.31
N ALA A 43 20.57 10.31 -21.53
CA ALA A 43 19.60 11.28 -22.04
C ALA A 43 20.28 12.57 -22.50
N THR A 44 21.26 13.06 -21.75
CA THR A 44 22.02 14.27 -22.09
C THR A 44 22.78 14.10 -23.41
N GLN A 45 23.48 12.98 -23.59
CA GLN A 45 24.19 12.66 -24.83
C GLN A 45 23.23 12.46 -26.02
N LEU A 46 22.08 11.83 -25.77
CA LEU A 46 21.03 11.69 -26.78
C LEU A 46 20.48 13.06 -27.20
N ILE A 47 20.16 13.94 -26.26
CA ILE A 47 19.62 15.27 -26.51
C ILE A 47 20.62 16.12 -27.31
N ASP A 48 21.90 16.09 -26.97
CA ASP A 48 22.96 16.77 -27.72
C ASP A 48 22.99 16.29 -29.18
N ARG A 49 22.94 14.97 -29.39
CA ARG A 49 22.86 14.40 -30.74
C ARG A 49 21.57 14.79 -31.46
N LEU A 50 20.42 14.77 -30.80
CA LEU A 50 19.15 15.20 -31.39
C LEU A 50 19.18 16.67 -31.80
N GLY A 51 19.87 17.52 -31.03
CA GLY A 51 20.11 18.93 -31.35
C GLY A 51 20.79 19.12 -32.70
N SER A 52 21.65 18.18 -33.13
CA SER A 52 22.30 18.22 -34.44
C SER A 52 21.34 17.97 -35.64
N TYR A 53 20.17 17.36 -35.40
CA TYR A 53 19.19 17.02 -36.43
C TYR A 53 18.01 18.01 -36.51
N CYS A 54 17.88 18.90 -35.53
CA CYS A 54 16.70 19.74 -35.34
C CYS A 54 17.04 21.24 -35.42
N VAL A 55 16.16 22.04 -36.02
CA VAL A 55 16.31 23.50 -36.09
C VAL A 55 16.17 24.15 -34.70
N ALA A 56 15.32 23.57 -33.86
CA ALA A 56 15.13 23.95 -32.48
C ALA A 56 14.74 22.70 -31.68
N PHE A 57 15.15 22.68 -30.42
CA PHE A 57 14.79 21.64 -29.48
C PHE A 57 14.19 22.29 -28.24
N THR A 58 13.04 21.79 -27.83
CA THR A 58 12.32 22.24 -26.64
C THR A 58 11.92 21.03 -25.82
N ARG A 59 12.16 21.08 -24.51
CA ARG A 59 11.64 20.08 -23.58
C ARG A 59 10.11 20.19 -23.57
N GLY A 60 9.45 19.11 -23.98
CA GLY A 60 7.99 19.02 -24.04
C GLY A 60 7.33 18.85 -22.67
N TRP A 61 6.00 18.91 -22.67
CA TRP A 61 5.14 18.53 -21.55
C TRP A 61 4.39 17.25 -21.92
N PRO A 62 4.12 16.33 -20.97
CA PRO A 62 3.98 16.58 -19.54
C PRO A 62 5.30 16.60 -18.77
N ALA A 63 5.22 17.25 -17.60
CA ALA A 63 6.25 17.30 -16.56
C ALA A 63 6.79 15.91 -16.21
N ASP A 64 8.00 15.89 -15.66
CA ASP A 64 8.64 14.72 -15.08
C ASP A 64 7.62 13.87 -14.30
N VAL A 65 7.27 12.73 -14.89
CA VAL A 65 6.40 11.76 -14.25
C VAL A 65 7.26 11.06 -13.19
N PRO A 66 6.87 11.09 -11.90
CA PRO A 66 7.60 10.36 -10.88
C PRO A 66 7.75 8.89 -11.27
N TRP A 67 8.96 8.35 -11.10
CA TRP A 67 9.22 6.94 -11.39
C TRP A 67 8.22 6.05 -10.63
N PHE A 68 7.80 4.96 -11.27
CA PHE A 68 6.96 3.92 -10.67
C PHE A 68 7.38 2.54 -11.19
N PRO A 69 7.23 1.49 -10.37
CA PRO A 69 7.57 0.11 -10.76
C PRO A 69 6.70 -0.35 -11.93
N ARG A 70 7.25 -1.16 -12.82
CA ARG A 70 6.52 -1.73 -13.98
C ARG A 70 6.48 -3.25 -13.96
N SER A 71 7.34 -3.86 -13.17
CA SER A 71 7.47 -5.29 -12.98
C SER A 71 7.56 -5.64 -11.49
N PRO A 72 7.26 -6.88 -11.08
CA PRO A 72 7.45 -7.32 -9.70
C PRO A 72 8.90 -7.18 -9.21
N GLU A 73 9.89 -7.29 -10.11
CA GLU A 73 11.30 -7.11 -9.80
C GLU A 73 11.62 -5.67 -9.38
N ASP A 74 10.90 -4.68 -9.92
CA ASP A 74 11.06 -3.27 -9.49
C ASP A 74 10.63 -3.06 -8.03
N LEU A 75 9.79 -3.95 -7.47
CA LEU A 75 9.43 -3.91 -6.05
C LEU A 75 10.62 -4.28 -5.15
N ASP A 76 11.64 -5.00 -5.67
CA ASP A 76 12.89 -5.23 -4.93
C ASP A 76 13.66 -3.93 -4.73
N ARG A 77 13.58 -2.99 -5.69
CA ARG A 77 14.17 -1.65 -5.56
C ARG A 77 13.44 -0.84 -4.50
N ILE A 78 12.10 -0.84 -4.53
CA ILE A 78 11.27 -0.18 -3.51
C ILE A 78 11.59 -0.69 -2.11
N ALA A 79 11.69 -2.01 -1.93
CA ALA A 79 11.98 -2.61 -0.63
C ALA A 79 13.32 -2.16 -0.01
N SER A 80 14.25 -1.61 -0.81
CA SER A 80 15.53 -1.09 -0.34
C SER A 80 15.47 0.37 0.14
N HIS A 81 14.35 1.08 -0.09
CA HIS A 81 14.16 2.49 0.28
C HIS A 81 13.38 2.65 1.60
N THR A 82 13.62 1.79 2.59
CA THR A 82 12.90 1.91 3.87
C THR A 82 13.32 3.15 4.65
N LEU A 83 12.33 3.88 5.14
CA LEU A 83 12.44 4.94 6.12
C LEU A 83 12.71 4.37 7.52
N ASP A 84 13.16 5.21 8.44
CA ASP A 84 13.40 4.85 9.84
C ASP A 84 12.11 4.32 10.49
N ALA A 85 12.22 3.13 11.10
CA ALA A 85 11.23 2.35 11.87
C ALA A 85 11.59 0.83 11.88
N GLY A 86 12.64 0.42 11.15
CA GLY A 86 13.05 -0.99 11.11
C GLY A 86 14.07 -1.37 12.19
N LYS A 87 15.19 -0.64 12.20
CA LYS A 87 16.39 -0.94 13.00
C LYS A 87 16.55 -0.01 14.20
N ASP A 88 16.22 1.25 14.00
CA ASP A 88 16.29 2.29 15.03
C ASP A 88 14.88 2.55 15.58
N LEU A 89 14.77 2.45 16.90
CA LEU A 89 13.55 2.68 17.65
C LEU A 89 13.60 4.11 18.22
N GLU A 90 12.45 4.78 18.24
CA GLU A 90 12.31 6.07 18.91
C GLU A 90 12.51 5.93 20.43
N ALA A 91 12.93 7.02 21.09
CA ALA A 91 13.29 7.02 22.51
C ALA A 91 12.13 6.65 23.45
N ASP A 92 10.89 6.90 23.03
CA ASP A 92 9.66 6.57 23.75
C ASP A 92 9.12 5.16 23.44
N HIS A 93 9.75 4.44 22.50
CA HIS A 93 9.36 3.07 22.16
C HIS A 93 9.61 2.13 23.36
N PRO A 94 8.66 1.26 23.76
CA PRO A 94 8.81 0.40 24.96
C PRO A 94 10.03 -0.52 24.95
N GLY A 95 10.51 -0.88 23.75
CA GLY A 95 11.71 -1.68 23.52
C GLY A 95 13.01 -0.88 23.32
N PHE A 96 13.01 0.45 23.45
CA PHE A 96 14.20 1.29 23.17
C PHE A 96 15.42 0.91 24.02
N HIS A 97 15.20 0.61 25.30
CA HIS A 97 16.25 0.19 26.23
C HIS A 97 16.44 -1.34 26.31
N ASP A 98 15.64 -2.13 25.59
CA ASP A 98 15.77 -3.59 25.57
C ASP A 98 16.73 -4.03 24.44
N VAL A 99 17.97 -4.33 24.84
CA VAL A 99 19.04 -4.76 23.92
C VAL A 99 18.68 -6.08 23.22
N ILE A 100 17.96 -6.98 23.88
CA ILE A 100 17.55 -8.28 23.30
C ILE A 100 16.48 -8.02 22.23
N TYR A 101 15.49 -7.19 22.52
CA TYR A 101 14.45 -6.82 21.57
C TYR A 101 15.02 -6.10 20.34
N ARG A 102 15.94 -5.16 20.53
CA ARG A 102 16.62 -4.45 19.42
C ARG A 102 17.41 -5.41 18.53
N LYS A 103 18.17 -6.34 19.12
CA LYS A 103 18.87 -7.37 18.36
C LYS A 103 17.90 -8.26 17.58
N ARG A 104 16.78 -8.65 18.20
CA ARG A 104 15.73 -9.45 17.57
C ARG A 104 15.08 -8.71 16.38
N ARG A 105 14.81 -7.42 16.52
CA ARG A 105 14.33 -6.56 15.41
C ARG A 105 15.30 -6.54 14.24
N GLN A 106 16.58 -6.35 14.52
CA GLN A 106 17.63 -6.37 13.50
C GLN A 106 17.70 -7.72 12.77
N GLU A 107 17.60 -8.84 13.48
CA GLU A 107 17.60 -10.19 12.89
C GLU A 107 16.44 -10.37 11.91
N ILE A 108 15.22 -10.00 12.32
CA ILE A 108 14.01 -10.10 11.47
C ILE A 108 14.10 -9.13 10.27
N ALA A 109 14.55 -7.89 10.50
CA ALA A 109 14.72 -6.90 9.43
C ALA A 109 15.69 -7.40 8.36
N SER A 110 16.81 -8.02 8.75
CA SER A 110 17.76 -8.59 7.80
C SER A 110 17.20 -9.77 6.98
N CYS A 111 16.18 -10.49 7.48
CA CYS A 111 15.45 -11.46 6.64
C CYS A 111 14.66 -10.76 5.53
N ALA A 112 14.03 -9.63 5.82
CA ALA A 112 13.28 -8.85 4.83
C ALA A 112 14.19 -8.21 3.77
N GLU A 113 15.34 -7.67 4.16
CA GLU A 113 16.32 -7.04 3.25
C GLU A 113 16.84 -7.99 2.17
N ASN A 114 16.95 -9.27 2.51
CA ASN A 114 17.44 -10.31 1.60
C ASN A 114 16.33 -10.94 0.74
N HIS A 115 15.07 -10.56 0.94
CA HIS A 115 13.95 -11.08 0.16
C HIS A 115 13.94 -10.52 -1.27
N LYS A 116 13.59 -11.37 -2.23
CA LYS A 116 13.53 -11.05 -3.67
C LYS A 116 12.23 -11.52 -4.28
N ALA A 117 11.75 -10.81 -5.29
CA ALA A 117 10.54 -11.16 -6.02
C ALA A 117 10.60 -12.62 -6.54
N GLY A 118 9.47 -13.32 -6.45
CA GLY A 118 9.37 -14.73 -6.85
C GLY A 118 9.96 -15.75 -5.88
N ARG A 119 10.60 -15.32 -4.78
CA ARG A 119 11.03 -16.23 -3.69
C ARG A 119 9.93 -16.37 -2.65
N ALA A 120 9.92 -17.51 -1.94
CA ALA A 120 9.09 -17.68 -0.76
C ALA A 120 9.54 -16.71 0.34
N VAL A 121 8.61 -16.25 1.17
CA VAL A 121 8.90 -15.41 2.34
C VAL A 121 9.63 -16.25 3.39
N GLY A 122 10.64 -15.66 4.05
CA GLY A 122 11.41 -16.34 5.08
C GLY A 122 10.56 -16.71 6.30
N ILE A 123 10.79 -17.91 6.83
CA ILE A 123 10.15 -18.39 8.06
C ILE A 123 10.84 -17.78 9.26
N ILE A 124 10.05 -17.27 10.21
CA ILE A 124 10.55 -16.71 11.47
C ILE A 124 10.28 -17.71 12.60
N GLU A 125 11.34 -18.19 13.23
CA GLU A 125 11.24 -18.97 14.47
C GLU A 125 10.92 -18.03 15.63
N TYR A 126 9.63 -17.79 15.88
CA TYR A 126 9.18 -16.96 16.99
C TYR A 126 9.47 -17.62 18.34
N THR A 127 9.94 -16.83 19.29
CA THR A 127 10.25 -17.28 20.65
C THR A 127 8.97 -17.53 21.45
N PRO A 128 9.02 -18.33 22.54
CA PRO A 128 7.87 -18.52 23.41
C PRO A 128 7.28 -17.23 23.98
N ARG A 129 8.12 -16.20 24.20
CA ARG A 129 7.67 -14.88 24.67
C ARG A 129 6.89 -14.13 23.60
N GLU A 130 7.37 -14.14 22.36
CA GLU A 130 6.67 -13.56 21.20
C GLU A 130 5.32 -14.25 21.00
N THR A 131 5.28 -15.58 21.02
CA THR A 131 4.04 -16.35 20.93
C THR A 131 3.08 -16.05 22.09
N ALA A 132 3.58 -15.84 23.31
CA ALA A 132 2.73 -15.45 24.44
C ALA A 132 2.10 -14.05 24.26
N THR A 133 2.85 -13.10 23.69
CA THR A 133 2.33 -11.77 23.33
C THR A 133 1.23 -11.88 22.29
N TRP A 134 1.46 -12.64 21.21
CA TRP A 134 0.44 -12.93 20.20
C TRP A 134 -0.82 -13.54 20.81
N LYS A 135 -0.68 -14.60 21.61
CA LYS A 135 -1.79 -15.30 22.26
C LYS A 135 -2.64 -14.37 23.11
N HIS A 136 -2.00 -13.45 23.83
CA HIS A 136 -2.69 -12.48 24.67
C HIS A 136 -3.55 -11.51 23.83
N VAL A 137 -2.99 -10.94 22.77
CA VAL A 137 -3.71 -10.00 21.89
C VAL A 137 -4.79 -10.72 21.08
N TRP A 138 -4.46 -11.90 20.53
CA TRP A 138 -5.40 -12.78 19.83
C TRP A 138 -6.66 -13.02 20.66
N GLY A 139 -6.52 -13.48 21.90
CA GLY A 139 -7.67 -13.82 22.75
C GLY A 139 -8.63 -12.64 22.92
N ILE A 140 -8.10 -11.45 23.20
CA ILE A 140 -8.91 -10.23 23.39
C ILE A 140 -9.62 -9.85 22.09
N LEU A 141 -8.90 -9.84 20.96
CA LEU A 141 -9.45 -9.41 19.69
C LEU A 141 -10.47 -10.40 19.13
N THR A 142 -10.21 -11.70 19.22
CA THR A 142 -11.16 -12.72 18.73
C THR A 142 -12.43 -12.81 19.55
N ASP A 143 -12.43 -12.36 20.81
CA ASP A 143 -13.64 -12.19 21.60
C ASP A 143 -14.48 -10.99 21.13
N LEU A 144 -13.85 -10.01 20.49
CA LEU A 144 -14.48 -8.77 20.01
C LEU A 144 -15.00 -8.85 18.58
N TYR A 145 -14.29 -9.56 17.70
CA TYR A 145 -14.62 -9.58 16.27
C TYR A 145 -16.06 -10.01 15.93
N PRO A 146 -16.68 -11.01 16.59
CA PRO A 146 -18.02 -11.44 16.22
C PRO A 146 -19.08 -10.35 16.31
N THR A 147 -18.86 -9.32 17.12
CA THR A 147 -19.80 -8.20 17.31
C THR A 147 -19.30 -6.88 16.74
N LEU A 148 -17.97 -6.67 16.67
CA LEU A 148 -17.40 -5.37 16.32
C LEU A 148 -16.69 -5.34 14.96
N ALA A 149 -16.34 -6.48 14.36
CA ALA A 149 -15.76 -6.53 13.01
C ALA A 149 -16.84 -6.79 11.96
N CYS A 150 -16.59 -6.37 10.71
CA CYS A 150 -17.50 -6.66 9.61
C CYS A 150 -17.61 -8.17 9.34
N ASN A 151 -18.73 -8.57 8.72
CA ASN A 151 -19.00 -9.97 8.43
C ASN A 151 -17.95 -10.56 7.48
N GLU A 152 -17.52 -9.79 6.48
CA GLU A 152 -16.51 -10.20 5.51
C GLU A 152 -15.17 -10.54 6.18
N TYR A 153 -14.79 -9.77 7.21
CA TYR A 153 -13.60 -10.08 8.00
C TYR A 153 -13.79 -11.39 8.79
N ASN A 154 -14.91 -11.54 9.50
CA ASN A 154 -15.21 -12.72 10.30
C ASN A 154 -15.27 -14.01 9.45
N GLU A 155 -15.85 -13.94 8.26
CA GLU A 155 -15.90 -15.06 7.31
C GLU A 155 -14.49 -15.49 6.85
N VAL A 156 -13.62 -14.54 6.50
CA VAL A 156 -12.26 -14.86 6.10
C VAL A 156 -11.44 -15.41 7.27
N LEU A 157 -11.56 -14.81 8.45
CA LEU A 157 -10.87 -15.27 9.65
C LEU A 157 -11.27 -16.70 10.02
N ALA A 158 -12.56 -17.05 9.90
CA ALA A 158 -13.03 -18.41 10.08
C ALA A 158 -12.37 -19.37 9.07
N GLY A 159 -12.31 -19.00 7.79
CA GLY A 159 -11.64 -19.79 6.76
C GLY A 159 -10.14 -20.00 7.00
N LEU A 160 -9.42 -18.97 7.49
CA LEU A 160 -8.01 -19.06 7.87
C LEU A 160 -7.79 -20.01 9.06
N ARG A 161 -8.73 -20.04 10.02
CA ARG A 161 -8.70 -20.97 11.17
C ARG A 161 -9.01 -22.40 10.74
N ASP A 162 -10.00 -22.59 9.88
CA ASP A 162 -10.35 -23.91 9.34
C ASP A 162 -9.21 -24.51 8.51
N ALA A 163 -8.49 -23.67 7.76
CA ALA A 163 -7.27 -24.03 7.06
C ALA A 163 -6.06 -24.24 7.99
N ARG A 164 -6.22 -24.04 9.31
CA ARG A 164 -5.17 -24.13 10.35
C ARG A 164 -3.97 -23.19 10.13
N VAL A 165 -4.19 -22.10 9.42
CA VAL A 165 -3.18 -21.04 9.24
C VAL A 165 -3.19 -20.11 10.46
N TYR A 166 -4.37 -19.85 11.03
CA TYR A 166 -4.55 -18.92 12.16
C TYR A 166 -4.96 -19.66 13.43
N GLY A 167 -4.37 -19.26 14.56
CA GLY A 167 -4.71 -19.78 15.89
C GLY A 167 -3.99 -19.05 17.03
N PRO A 168 -4.36 -19.33 18.29
CA PRO A 168 -3.81 -18.63 19.45
C PRO A 168 -2.38 -19.07 19.80
N ASP A 169 -2.00 -20.30 19.46
CA ASP A 169 -0.79 -20.94 19.97
C ASP A 169 0.44 -20.78 19.07
N THR A 170 0.28 -20.18 17.89
CA THR A 170 1.37 -19.96 16.94
C THR A 170 1.11 -18.67 16.15
N ILE A 171 2.14 -17.84 16.00
CA ILE A 171 2.08 -16.67 15.12
C ILE A 171 2.10 -17.18 13.67
N PRO A 172 1.10 -16.85 12.83
CA PRO A 172 1.04 -17.33 11.46
C PRO A 172 2.27 -16.89 10.66
N GLN A 173 2.78 -17.77 9.81
CA GLN A 173 3.90 -17.44 8.94
C GLN A 173 3.38 -16.73 7.69
N VAL A 174 3.98 -15.59 7.33
CA VAL A 174 3.59 -14.82 6.13
C VAL A 174 3.56 -15.69 4.87
N ALA A 175 4.47 -16.65 4.74
CA ALA A 175 4.48 -17.61 3.64
C ALA A 175 3.18 -18.44 3.54
N GLU A 176 2.64 -18.91 4.67
CA GLU A 176 1.40 -19.69 4.72
C GLU A 176 0.17 -18.82 4.47
N VAL A 177 0.17 -17.61 5.05
CA VAL A 177 -0.89 -16.61 4.82
C VAL A 177 -0.96 -16.24 3.33
N ASN A 178 0.20 -16.10 2.67
CA ASN A 178 0.29 -15.82 1.24
C ASN A 178 -0.37 -16.90 0.37
N GLU A 179 -0.19 -18.18 0.68
CA GLU A 179 -0.82 -19.25 -0.09
C GLU A 179 -2.35 -19.14 -0.02
N TYR A 180 -2.91 -18.80 1.14
CA TYR A 180 -4.35 -18.59 1.31
C TYR A 180 -4.84 -17.36 0.54
N ILE A 181 -4.24 -16.19 0.74
CA ILE A 181 -4.68 -14.93 0.12
C ILE A 181 -4.52 -14.96 -1.39
N LYS A 182 -3.38 -15.44 -1.88
CA LYS A 182 -3.08 -15.53 -3.31
C LYS A 182 -4.09 -16.40 -4.05
N ALA A 183 -4.56 -17.48 -3.43
CA ALA A 183 -5.59 -18.35 -4.01
C ALA A 183 -6.97 -17.67 -4.13
N LYS A 184 -7.25 -16.66 -3.29
CA LYS A 184 -8.53 -15.94 -3.27
C LYS A 184 -8.54 -14.74 -4.21
N THR A 185 -7.52 -13.90 -4.12
CA THR A 185 -7.50 -12.58 -4.78
C THR A 185 -6.19 -12.30 -5.51
N GLY A 186 -5.22 -13.22 -5.49
CA GLY A 186 -3.90 -12.99 -6.08
C GLY A 186 -3.02 -12.01 -5.30
N PHE A 187 -3.50 -11.44 -4.18
CA PHE A 187 -2.67 -10.65 -3.29
C PHE A 187 -1.59 -11.48 -2.61
N THR A 188 -0.46 -10.85 -2.33
CA THR A 188 0.61 -11.41 -1.50
C THR A 188 1.19 -10.34 -0.59
N LEU A 189 1.46 -10.74 0.65
CA LEU A 189 2.30 -10.02 1.60
C LEU A 189 3.78 -10.19 1.24
N ARG A 190 4.54 -9.11 1.30
CA ARG A 190 5.98 -9.08 1.06
C ARG A 190 6.70 -8.51 2.29
N PRO A 191 7.72 -9.18 2.82
CA PRO A 191 8.41 -8.69 4.01
C PRO A 191 9.12 -7.36 3.73
N VAL A 192 9.00 -6.42 4.65
CA VAL A 192 9.69 -5.13 4.63
C VAL A 192 10.40 -4.90 5.97
N PRO A 193 11.63 -4.36 5.98
CA PRO A 193 12.36 -4.17 7.24
C PRO A 193 11.80 -3.01 8.08
N GLY A 194 11.08 -2.06 7.49
CA GLY A 194 10.55 -0.86 8.15
C GLY A 194 9.51 -0.14 7.30
N LEU A 195 9.23 1.12 7.63
CA LEU A 195 8.23 1.91 6.90
C LEU A 195 8.74 2.28 5.50
N LEU A 196 7.85 2.35 4.52
CA LEU A 196 8.14 2.85 3.18
C LEU A 196 7.56 4.26 3.02
N SER A 197 8.02 4.99 2.01
CA SER A 197 7.31 6.20 1.59
C SER A 197 5.89 5.84 1.15
N ALA A 198 4.94 6.77 1.30
CA ALA A 198 3.55 6.54 0.91
C ALA A 198 3.43 6.16 -0.57
N ARG A 199 4.24 6.79 -1.44
CA ARG A 199 4.34 6.47 -2.87
C ARG A 199 4.79 5.03 -3.10
N ASP A 200 5.87 4.62 -2.45
CA ASP A 200 6.45 3.29 -2.62
C ASP A 200 5.52 2.19 -2.15
N PHE A 201 4.92 2.37 -0.98
CA PHE A 201 3.95 1.44 -0.42
C PHE A 201 2.72 1.32 -1.34
N MET A 202 2.11 2.45 -1.73
CA MET A 202 0.93 2.42 -2.61
C MET A 202 1.24 1.85 -3.99
N ASN A 203 2.39 2.20 -4.59
CA ASN A 203 2.80 1.65 -5.88
C ASN A 203 2.81 0.11 -5.88
N ALA A 204 3.19 -0.52 -4.76
CA ALA A 204 3.19 -1.98 -4.63
C ALA A 204 1.77 -2.58 -4.63
N LEU A 205 0.77 -1.86 -4.10
CA LEU A 205 -0.62 -2.30 -4.12
C LEU A 205 -1.16 -2.47 -5.56
N ALA A 206 -0.60 -1.74 -6.53
CA ALA A 206 -0.95 -1.90 -7.95
C ALA A 206 -0.67 -3.33 -8.46
N PHE A 207 0.34 -3.98 -7.88
CA PHE A 207 0.78 -5.34 -8.17
C PHE A 207 0.12 -6.39 -7.26
N ARG A 208 -0.93 -6.00 -6.52
CA ARG A 208 -1.51 -6.82 -5.45
C ARG A 208 -0.43 -7.30 -4.45
N THR A 209 0.57 -6.45 -4.21
CA THR A 209 1.65 -6.74 -3.26
C THR A 209 1.54 -5.78 -2.08
N PHE A 210 1.36 -6.32 -0.89
CA PHE A 210 1.26 -5.55 0.34
C PHE A 210 2.55 -5.73 1.14
N PHE A 211 3.26 -4.64 1.43
CA PHE A 211 4.46 -4.72 2.26
C PHE A 211 4.07 -4.87 3.73
N SER A 212 4.63 -5.88 4.39
CA SER A 212 4.25 -6.28 5.75
C SER A 212 5.48 -6.55 6.60
N THR A 213 5.47 -6.08 7.85
CA THR A 213 6.53 -6.43 8.80
C THR A 213 6.36 -7.84 9.37
N GLN A 214 7.43 -8.41 9.94
CA GLN A 214 7.40 -9.73 10.57
C GLN A 214 7.75 -9.73 12.07
N TYR A 215 8.12 -8.58 12.64
CA TYR A 215 8.42 -8.49 14.07
C TYR A 215 7.13 -8.32 14.87
N ILE A 216 7.14 -8.72 16.14
CA ILE A 216 6.01 -8.50 17.05
C ILE A 216 6.31 -7.37 18.04
N ARG A 217 5.28 -6.63 18.44
CA ARG A 217 5.35 -5.57 19.46
C ARG A 217 5.99 -6.04 20.76
N HIS A 218 6.56 -5.09 21.48
CA HIS A 218 7.22 -5.37 22.75
C HIS A 218 6.24 -5.90 23.81
N HIS A 219 6.63 -6.96 24.51
CA HIS A 219 5.75 -7.69 25.43
C HIS A 219 5.30 -6.88 26.67
N SER A 220 5.94 -5.76 26.99
CA SER A 220 5.53 -4.90 28.11
C SER A 220 4.30 -4.03 27.78
N ALA A 221 3.98 -3.85 26.50
CA ALA A 221 2.85 -3.06 26.02
C ALA A 221 2.06 -3.83 24.95
N PRO A 222 1.48 -5.01 25.26
CA PRO A 222 0.89 -5.86 24.23
C PRO A 222 -0.38 -5.26 23.58
N LEU A 223 -1.05 -4.32 24.25
CA LEU A 223 -2.30 -3.72 23.76
C LEU A 223 -2.09 -2.40 23.00
N TYR A 224 -0.85 -1.95 22.81
CA TYR A 224 -0.53 -0.71 22.12
C TYR A 224 0.80 -0.83 21.38
N THR A 225 0.85 -0.37 20.13
CA THR A 225 2.09 -0.21 19.38
C THR A 225 1.97 1.01 18.46
N PRO A 226 2.97 1.90 18.40
CA PRO A 226 3.01 2.97 17.40
C PRO A 226 3.45 2.47 16.02
N GLU A 227 4.02 1.26 15.95
CA GLU A 227 4.54 0.64 14.74
C GLU A 227 3.61 -0.49 14.24
N PRO A 228 3.49 -0.70 12.92
CA PRO A 228 2.70 -1.79 12.34
C PRO A 228 3.44 -3.12 12.49
N ASP A 229 3.31 -3.75 13.66
CA ASP A 229 3.89 -5.07 13.96
C ASP A 229 3.09 -6.21 13.30
N VAL A 230 3.60 -7.44 13.37
CA VAL A 230 2.97 -8.63 12.76
C VAL A 230 1.54 -8.89 13.24
N VAL A 231 1.16 -8.42 14.44
CA VAL A 231 -0.24 -8.46 14.90
C VAL A 231 -1.10 -7.54 14.05
N HIS A 232 -0.67 -6.30 13.81
CA HIS A 232 -1.36 -5.35 12.95
C HIS A 232 -1.48 -5.87 11.52
N GLU A 233 -0.39 -6.41 10.98
CA GLU A 233 -0.38 -6.93 9.61
C GLU A 233 -1.29 -8.16 9.43
N LEU A 234 -1.16 -9.15 10.33
CA LEU A 234 -1.84 -10.43 10.17
C LEU A 234 -3.26 -10.44 10.70
N LEU A 235 -3.59 -9.66 11.74
CA LEU A 235 -4.97 -9.55 12.24
C LEU A 235 -5.72 -8.35 11.67
N GLY A 236 -5.04 -7.28 11.28
CA GLY A 236 -5.67 -6.12 10.66
C GLY A 236 -5.84 -6.31 9.15
N HIS A 237 -4.74 -6.27 8.41
CA HIS A 237 -4.78 -6.20 6.93
C HIS A 237 -5.04 -7.54 6.25
N ALA A 238 -4.26 -8.56 6.58
CA ALA A 238 -4.16 -9.79 5.80
C ALA A 238 -5.51 -10.49 5.52
N PRO A 239 -6.47 -10.58 6.48
CA PRO A 239 -7.74 -11.24 6.23
C PRO A 239 -8.55 -10.56 5.12
N LEU A 240 -8.68 -9.24 5.14
CA LEU A 240 -9.50 -8.54 4.14
C LEU A 240 -8.86 -8.51 2.75
N LEU A 241 -7.55 -8.69 2.63
CA LEU A 241 -6.91 -8.88 1.31
C LEU A 241 -7.40 -10.15 0.60
N ALA A 242 -8.00 -11.12 1.30
CA ALA A 242 -8.65 -12.29 0.71
C ALA A 242 -10.13 -12.04 0.31
N ASN A 243 -10.70 -10.87 0.60
CA ASN A 243 -12.00 -10.45 0.10
C ASN A 243 -11.84 -9.75 -1.28
N PRO A 244 -12.60 -10.14 -2.33
CA PRO A 244 -12.46 -9.56 -3.67
C PRO A 244 -12.70 -8.05 -3.76
N ASP A 245 -13.75 -7.52 -3.10
CA ASP A 245 -14.07 -6.09 -3.17
C ASP A 245 -12.99 -5.24 -2.48
N PHE A 246 -12.49 -5.70 -1.33
CA PHE A 246 -11.39 -5.03 -0.63
C PHE A 246 -10.06 -5.15 -1.38
N ALA A 247 -9.75 -6.30 -1.96
CA ALA A 247 -8.56 -6.47 -2.78
C ALA A 247 -8.58 -5.53 -4.00
N ASP A 248 -9.71 -5.43 -4.69
CA ASP A 248 -9.87 -4.49 -5.80
C ASP A 248 -9.77 -3.03 -5.32
N PHE A 249 -10.35 -2.69 -4.17
CA PHE A 249 -10.20 -1.37 -3.54
C PHE A 249 -8.72 -1.02 -3.31
N SER A 250 -7.97 -1.91 -2.65
CA SER A 250 -6.55 -1.70 -2.37
C SER A 250 -5.74 -1.58 -3.66
N GLN A 251 -6.05 -2.39 -4.68
CA GLN A 251 -5.38 -2.30 -5.97
C GLN A 251 -5.70 -0.99 -6.71
N LEU A 252 -6.93 -0.46 -6.60
CA LEU A 252 -7.29 0.82 -7.19
C LEU A 252 -6.47 1.97 -6.62
N LEU A 253 -6.26 2.02 -5.30
CA LEU A 253 -5.34 2.98 -4.68
C LEU A 253 -3.93 2.87 -5.28
N GLY A 254 -3.44 1.64 -5.42
CA GLY A 254 -2.12 1.42 -6.00
C GLY A 254 -2.02 1.86 -7.46
N LEU A 255 -2.98 1.49 -8.30
CA LEU A 255 -3.02 1.91 -9.71
C LEU A 255 -3.12 3.44 -9.85
N ALA A 256 -3.88 4.11 -8.97
CA ALA A 256 -3.96 5.56 -8.95
C ALA A 256 -2.61 6.20 -8.61
N SER A 257 -1.84 5.62 -7.69
CA SER A 257 -0.55 6.16 -7.23
C SER A 257 0.58 6.13 -8.27
N LEU A 258 0.52 5.24 -9.26
CA LEU A 258 1.55 5.06 -10.29
C LEU A 258 1.79 6.35 -11.09
N GLY A 259 2.90 7.04 -10.82
CA GLY A 259 3.27 8.31 -11.44
C GLY A 259 2.35 9.48 -11.10
N ALA A 260 1.54 9.37 -10.04
CA ALA A 260 0.74 10.47 -9.52
C ALA A 260 1.63 11.60 -8.97
N SER A 261 1.13 12.83 -8.90
CA SER A 261 1.84 13.94 -8.26
C SER A 261 2.00 13.72 -6.74
N GLU A 262 2.91 14.43 -6.07
CA GLU A 262 3.01 14.37 -4.59
C GLU A 262 1.73 14.83 -3.89
N GLU A 263 1.03 15.81 -4.46
CA GLU A 263 -0.28 16.27 -3.96
C GLU A 263 -1.34 15.16 -4.03
N ASP A 264 -1.37 14.42 -5.12
CA ASP A 264 -2.27 13.29 -5.31
C ASP A 264 -1.89 12.09 -4.44
N ILE A 265 -0.60 11.83 -4.23
CA ILE A 265 -0.13 10.84 -3.25
C ILE A 265 -0.63 11.19 -1.85
N ALA A 266 -0.57 12.45 -1.44
CA ALA A 266 -1.09 12.87 -0.13
C ALA A 266 -2.62 12.68 -0.01
N ARG A 267 -3.38 12.94 -1.08
CA ARG A 267 -4.83 12.64 -1.14
C ARG A 267 -5.10 11.15 -1.03
N LEU A 268 -4.40 10.33 -1.81
CA LEU A 268 -4.52 8.87 -1.78
C LEU A 268 -4.12 8.29 -0.42
N GLN A 269 -3.13 8.85 0.25
CA GLN A 269 -2.75 8.45 1.62
C GLN A 269 -3.88 8.70 2.62
N ARG A 270 -4.56 9.85 2.55
CA ARG A 270 -5.75 10.12 3.39
C ARG A 270 -6.89 9.16 3.09
N LEU A 271 -7.12 8.85 1.81
CA LEU A 271 -8.12 7.86 1.42
C LEU A 271 -7.78 6.48 1.99
N TYR A 272 -6.51 6.05 1.88
CA TYR A 272 -6.03 4.81 2.48
C TYR A 272 -6.23 4.80 4.01
N TRP A 273 -5.89 5.89 4.69
CA TRP A 273 -6.07 6.04 6.15
C TRP A 273 -7.53 5.88 6.58
N PHE A 274 -8.46 6.61 5.95
CA PHE A 274 -9.88 6.57 6.34
C PHE A 274 -10.67 5.38 5.79
N SER A 275 -9.99 4.44 5.12
CA SER A 275 -10.59 3.21 4.63
C SER A 275 -9.83 1.97 5.11
N VAL A 276 -8.69 1.67 4.48
CA VAL A 276 -7.88 0.48 4.76
C VAL A 276 -7.39 0.44 6.20
N GLU A 277 -7.03 1.59 6.79
CA GLU A 277 -6.55 1.65 8.19
C GLU A 277 -7.68 1.81 9.20
N PHE A 278 -8.59 2.75 8.96
CA PHE A 278 -9.60 3.17 9.95
C PHE A 278 -11.03 3.22 9.42
N GLY A 279 -11.36 2.40 8.41
CA GLY A 279 -12.69 2.37 7.83
C GLY A 279 -13.73 1.60 8.65
N LEU A 280 -14.98 2.09 8.59
CA LEU A 280 -16.17 1.47 9.16
C LEU A 280 -17.18 1.08 8.07
N LEU A 281 -18.00 0.07 8.36
CA LEU A 281 -19.19 -0.29 7.61
C LEU A 281 -20.46 -0.14 8.46
N CYS A 282 -21.58 0.16 7.81
CA CYS A 282 -22.89 -0.04 8.42
C CYS A 282 -23.17 -1.54 8.59
N ASN A 283 -23.72 -1.95 9.73
CA ASN A 283 -24.15 -3.33 9.91
C ASN A 283 -25.43 -3.59 9.07
N PRO A 284 -25.48 -4.63 8.21
CA PRO A 284 -26.64 -4.88 7.34
C PRO A 284 -27.98 -5.08 8.06
N GLY A 285 -27.95 -5.44 9.35
CA GLY A 285 -29.14 -5.63 10.18
C GLY A 285 -29.58 -4.41 10.99
N ASN A 286 -28.71 -3.41 11.13
CA ASN A 286 -28.98 -2.18 11.88
C ASN A 286 -27.99 -1.10 11.44
N GLU A 287 -28.43 -0.15 10.62
CA GLU A 287 -27.58 0.94 10.12
C GLU A 287 -27.01 1.85 11.24
N MET A 288 -27.56 1.79 12.46
CA MET A 288 -27.00 2.48 13.63
C MET A 288 -25.84 1.72 14.29
N GLU A 289 -25.63 0.46 13.95
CA GLU A 289 -24.50 -0.34 14.41
C GLU A 289 -23.36 -0.28 13.41
N LEU A 290 -22.18 0.09 13.90
CA LEU A 290 -20.98 0.24 13.11
C LEU A 290 -20.11 -1.00 13.27
N ALA A 291 -19.55 -1.49 12.16
CA ALA A 291 -18.61 -2.61 12.14
C ALA A 291 -17.27 -2.16 11.56
N ALA A 292 -16.17 -2.55 12.19
CA ALA A 292 -14.84 -2.20 11.74
C ALA A 292 -14.37 -3.11 10.58
N TYR A 293 -13.76 -2.49 9.58
CA TYR A 293 -12.95 -3.20 8.57
C TYR A 293 -11.54 -2.62 8.45
N GLY A 294 -11.29 -1.42 8.98
CA GLY A 294 -9.95 -0.84 9.03
C GLY A 294 -8.98 -1.65 9.89
N ALA A 295 -7.77 -1.89 9.38
CA ALA A 295 -6.74 -2.69 10.05
C ALA A 295 -6.27 -2.11 11.39
N GLY A 296 -6.12 -0.79 11.49
CA GLY A 296 -5.82 -0.08 12.73
C GLY A 296 -6.87 -0.31 13.81
N LEU A 297 -8.16 -0.38 13.43
CA LEU A 297 -9.24 -0.74 14.34
C LEU A 297 -9.17 -2.21 14.72
N LEU A 298 -9.06 -3.10 13.74
CA LEU A 298 -9.09 -4.56 13.94
C LEU A 298 -7.90 -5.10 14.73
N SER A 299 -6.80 -4.36 14.82
CA SER A 299 -5.58 -4.76 15.55
C SER A 299 -5.37 -4.04 16.89
N SER A 300 -6.29 -3.14 17.26
CA SER A 300 -6.25 -2.33 18.48
C SER A 300 -7.52 -2.54 19.30
N PRO A 301 -7.47 -3.34 20.40
CA PRO A 301 -8.67 -3.60 21.21
C PRO A 301 -9.35 -2.34 21.74
N GLY A 302 -8.56 -1.32 22.08
CA GLY A 302 -9.07 -0.04 22.59
C GLY A 302 -9.78 0.76 21.50
N GLU A 303 -9.19 0.82 20.31
CA GLU A 303 -9.71 1.60 19.20
C GLU A 303 -10.91 0.91 18.52
N LEU A 304 -10.91 -0.43 18.45
CA LEU A 304 -12.05 -1.22 18.01
C LEU A 304 -13.30 -0.90 18.85
N ARG A 305 -13.17 -0.93 20.19
CA ARG A 305 -14.29 -0.60 21.08
C ARG A 305 -14.69 0.87 20.96
N HIS A 306 -13.71 1.77 20.86
CA HIS A 306 -13.98 3.21 20.76
C HIS A 306 -14.74 3.58 19.48
N SER A 307 -14.37 2.97 18.36
CA SER A 307 -14.92 3.27 17.03
C SER A 307 -16.31 2.69 16.79
N THR A 308 -16.62 1.51 17.34
CA THR A 308 -17.91 0.83 17.08
C THR A 308 -18.94 0.99 18.21
N CYS A 309 -18.51 1.37 19.40
CA CYS A 309 -19.38 1.64 20.55
C CYS A 309 -18.99 2.96 21.21
N PRO A 310 -19.20 4.12 20.56
CA PRO A 310 -18.75 5.42 21.08
C PRO A 310 -19.44 5.74 22.41
N THR A 311 -18.68 5.65 23.51
CA THR A 311 -19.20 5.82 24.88
C THR A 311 -19.18 7.27 25.37
N ASN A 312 -18.58 8.20 24.62
CA ASN A 312 -18.29 9.55 25.12
C ASN A 312 -18.56 10.70 24.14
N GLY A 313 -19.20 10.44 22.99
CA GLY A 313 -19.62 11.47 22.02
C GLY A 313 -18.48 12.28 21.37
N LYS A 314 -17.22 11.85 21.51
CA LYS A 314 -16.04 12.55 20.94
C LYS A 314 -15.69 12.12 19.52
N LEU A 315 -16.25 11.01 19.06
CA LEU A 315 -16.03 10.48 17.72
C LEU A 315 -17.09 11.06 16.77
N GLU A 316 -16.64 11.72 15.71
CA GLU A 316 -17.50 12.11 14.60
C GLU A 316 -17.44 11.03 13.50
N VAL A 317 -18.58 10.42 13.18
CA VAL A 317 -18.68 9.45 12.09
C VAL A 317 -19.39 10.10 10.91
N ARG A 318 -18.71 10.14 9.75
CA ARG A 318 -19.22 10.73 8.51
C ARG A 318 -19.45 9.64 7.46
N GLN A 319 -20.37 9.87 6.53
CA GLN A 319 -20.55 8.98 5.40
C GLN A 319 -19.28 8.96 4.52
N TRP A 320 -18.86 7.79 4.05
CA TRP A 320 -17.75 7.63 3.13
C TRP A 320 -17.99 8.43 1.85
N ARG A 321 -17.22 9.51 1.71
CA ARG A 321 -17.14 10.36 0.53
C ARG A 321 -15.67 10.64 0.27
N PRO A 322 -15.06 10.03 -0.77
CA PRO A 322 -13.65 10.20 -1.04
C PRO A 322 -13.21 11.67 -1.16
N GLU A 323 -14.07 12.55 -1.68
CA GLU A 323 -13.80 13.99 -1.80
C GLU A 323 -13.56 14.66 -0.44
N ASP A 324 -14.31 14.24 0.58
CA ASP A 324 -14.21 14.74 1.95
C ASP A 324 -13.03 14.07 2.68
N ALA A 325 -12.91 12.75 2.57
CA ALA A 325 -11.83 11.98 3.19
C ALA A 325 -10.44 12.39 2.65
N ALA A 326 -10.32 12.69 1.36
CA ALA A 326 -9.09 13.16 0.74
C ALA A 326 -8.65 14.57 1.16
N GLN A 327 -9.41 15.26 2.01
CA GLN A 327 -9.08 16.57 2.59
C GLN A 327 -9.00 16.54 4.13
N GLN A 328 -9.34 15.42 4.76
CA GLN A 328 -9.41 15.30 6.21
C GLN A 328 -8.02 15.02 6.81
N ASP A 329 -7.59 15.84 7.76
CA ASP A 329 -6.38 15.58 8.56
C ASP A 329 -6.64 14.52 9.63
N PHE A 330 -5.60 13.81 10.06
CA PHE A 330 -5.69 12.76 11.07
C PHE A 330 -4.50 12.75 12.05
N PRO A 331 -4.74 12.42 13.34
CA PRO A 331 -3.65 12.12 14.27
C PRO A 331 -3.18 10.67 14.12
N ILE A 332 -1.88 10.43 14.31
CA ILE A 332 -1.27 9.09 14.25
C ILE A 332 -0.99 8.49 15.64
N THR A 333 -1.04 9.30 16.71
CA THR A 333 -0.65 8.89 18.08
C THR A 333 -1.83 8.80 19.06
N THR A 334 -3.04 9.11 18.62
CA THR A 334 -4.26 9.07 19.44
C THR A 334 -5.38 8.38 18.69
N TYR A 335 -6.43 7.96 19.40
CA TYR A 335 -7.65 7.48 18.74
C TYR A 335 -8.20 8.50 17.76
N GLN A 336 -8.76 7.99 16.66
CA GLN A 336 -9.29 8.84 15.60
C GLN A 336 -10.49 9.68 16.07
N PRO A 337 -10.45 11.01 15.92
CA PRO A 337 -11.57 11.88 16.26
C PRO A 337 -12.65 11.89 15.17
N VAL A 338 -12.29 11.55 13.94
CA VAL A 338 -13.18 11.49 12.77
C VAL A 338 -12.96 10.16 12.07
N LEU A 339 -14.05 9.44 11.78
CA LEU A 339 -14.04 8.21 11.00
C LEU A 339 -15.07 8.28 9.87
N PHE A 340 -14.88 7.45 8.84
CA PHE A 340 -15.80 7.35 7.72
C PHE A 340 -16.46 5.98 7.66
N VAL A 341 -17.76 5.97 7.42
CA VAL A 341 -18.58 4.76 7.30
C VAL A 341 -19.10 4.57 5.87
N ALA A 342 -18.81 3.43 5.26
CA ALA A 342 -19.33 3.04 3.95
C ALA A 342 -20.50 2.06 4.09
N GLU A 343 -21.35 1.95 3.06
CA GLU A 343 -22.48 1.02 3.08
C GLU A 343 -22.03 -0.44 2.95
N SER A 344 -20.97 -0.66 2.18
CA SER A 344 -20.33 -1.97 1.97
C SER A 344 -18.92 -1.79 1.43
N LEU A 345 -18.10 -2.84 1.45
CA LEU A 345 -16.78 -2.83 0.79
C LEU A 345 -16.89 -2.52 -0.71
N LYS A 346 -17.96 -3.02 -1.36
CA LYS A 346 -18.26 -2.73 -2.75
C LYS A 346 -18.56 -1.25 -2.98
N ASP A 347 -19.40 -0.65 -2.15
CA ASP A 347 -19.70 0.80 -2.23
C ASP A 347 -18.43 1.64 -2.01
N ALA A 348 -17.62 1.29 -1.01
CA ALA A 348 -16.34 1.96 -0.78
C ALA A 348 -15.44 1.93 -2.03
N ARG A 349 -15.32 0.77 -2.68
CA ARG A 349 -14.56 0.56 -3.92
C ARG A 349 -15.12 1.37 -5.08
N ASP A 350 -16.42 1.28 -5.32
CA ASP A 350 -17.05 1.93 -6.46
C ASP A 350 -17.02 3.46 -6.31
N SER A 351 -17.13 3.97 -5.08
CA SER A 351 -16.94 5.39 -4.76
C SER A 351 -15.50 5.85 -4.96
N LEU A 352 -14.51 5.06 -4.52
CA LEU A 352 -13.10 5.35 -4.77
C LEU A 352 -12.78 5.38 -6.28
N LEU A 353 -13.32 4.44 -7.06
CA LEU A 353 -13.11 4.41 -8.51
C LEU A 353 -13.62 5.70 -9.17
N ARG A 354 -14.83 6.15 -8.80
CA ARG A 354 -15.39 7.41 -9.30
C ARG A 354 -14.51 8.61 -8.93
N TYR A 355 -14.01 8.66 -7.70
CA TYR A 355 -13.10 9.72 -7.27
C TYR A 355 -11.81 9.73 -8.12
N ILE A 356 -11.17 8.58 -8.29
CA ILE A 356 -9.94 8.45 -9.08
C ILE A 356 -10.17 8.95 -10.51
N GLN A 357 -11.27 8.54 -11.15
CA GLN A 357 -11.62 8.95 -12.51
C GLN A 357 -11.84 10.46 -12.68
N ASN A 358 -12.33 11.14 -11.64
CA ASN A 358 -12.66 12.55 -11.67
C ASN A 358 -11.54 13.48 -11.20
N HIS A 359 -10.63 12.98 -10.36
CA HIS A 359 -9.67 13.83 -9.63
C HIS A 359 -8.21 13.48 -9.88
N ILE A 360 -7.89 12.24 -10.23
CA ILE A 360 -6.50 11.79 -10.42
C ILE A 360 -6.18 11.73 -11.90
N HIS A 361 -5.51 12.77 -12.40
CA HIS A 361 -5.18 12.91 -13.81
C HIS A 361 -3.70 12.58 -14.04
N LYS A 362 -3.46 11.61 -14.92
CA LYS A 362 -2.12 11.20 -15.33
C LYS A 362 -1.96 11.35 -16.83
N PRO A 363 -0.75 11.64 -17.33
CA PRO A 363 -0.52 11.81 -18.77
C PRO A 363 -0.47 10.50 -19.56
N PHE A 364 -0.84 9.37 -18.93
CA PHE A 364 -0.86 8.03 -19.50
C PHE A 364 -1.93 7.21 -18.81
N ALA A 365 -2.37 6.15 -19.47
CA ALA A 365 -3.16 5.09 -18.88
C ALA A 365 -2.26 3.91 -18.49
N THR A 366 -2.62 3.24 -17.39
CA THR A 366 -1.96 2.02 -16.91
C THR A 366 -2.93 0.86 -16.92
N ARG A 367 -2.51 -0.29 -17.43
CA ARG A 367 -3.24 -1.56 -17.33
C ARG A 367 -2.35 -2.60 -16.66
N TYR A 368 -2.80 -3.15 -15.53
CA TYR A 368 -2.16 -4.30 -14.90
C TYR A 368 -2.55 -5.59 -15.63
N ASP A 369 -1.56 -6.40 -15.99
CA ASP A 369 -1.79 -7.72 -16.57
C ASP A 369 -1.57 -8.80 -15.52
N ASN A 370 -2.64 -9.50 -15.14
CA ASN A 370 -2.58 -10.48 -14.08
C ASN A 370 -1.78 -11.74 -14.47
N ALA A 371 -1.67 -12.06 -15.76
CA ALA A 371 -0.97 -13.25 -16.22
C ALA A 371 0.55 -13.06 -16.15
N THR A 372 1.04 -11.91 -16.62
CA THR A 372 2.48 -11.58 -16.60
C THR A 372 2.89 -10.83 -15.33
N ARG A 373 1.93 -10.32 -14.55
CA ARG A 373 2.14 -9.47 -13.36
C ARG A 373 2.87 -8.17 -13.65
N THR A 374 2.74 -7.67 -14.88
CA THR A 374 3.40 -6.46 -15.35
C THR A 374 2.41 -5.33 -15.60
N LEU A 375 2.88 -4.09 -15.51
CA LEU A 375 2.12 -2.92 -15.92
C LEU A 375 2.42 -2.56 -17.37
N HIS A 376 1.35 -2.40 -18.14
CA HIS A 376 1.40 -1.80 -19.46
C HIS A 376 1.04 -0.33 -19.37
N VAL A 377 1.86 0.52 -19.99
CA VAL A 377 1.64 1.96 -20.09
C VAL A 377 1.25 2.27 -21.53
N SER A 378 0.18 3.04 -21.70
CA SER A 378 -0.27 3.56 -22.99
C SER A 378 -0.54 5.06 -22.90
N THR A 379 -0.20 5.81 -23.93
CA THR A 379 -0.39 7.27 -24.02
C THR A 379 -1.54 7.66 -24.93
#